data_AF-A0A6J1FHN8-F1
#
_entry.id   AF-A0A6J1FHN8-F1
#
_cell.length_a   1.000
_cell.length_b   1.000
_cell.length_c   1.000
_cell.angle_alpha   90.00
_cell.angle_beta   90.00
_cell.angle_gamma   90.00
#
_symmetry.space_group_name_H-M   'P 1'
#
loop_
_entity.id
_entity.type
_entity.pdbx_description
1 polymer ?
#
loop_
_entity_poly.entity_id
_entity_poly.type
_entity_poly.pdbx_seq_one_letter_code
_entity_poly.pdbx_strand_id
1 'polypeptide(L)'
;MASFSCPVPYVVRCSIAKEGGDFNRQRYAKVNGGIIRSISEADLLSRSAKASRALIPSVAENGFVVKEDVRQKIPTKKQLVDPYRQGLIIEGGVGYRQTVVIRSYEVGPDKTATMESLMNLLQETALNHVWMSGLLSNGFGATHGMMKHNLIWVVSRMLVEVDHYPIWGEIVEIDTWVGASGKNGMRRDWLIRSQATGHVYARGTSTWVMMNQQTRRLSKMPEEVRAEISPWFIEKHAIKEDAYEKISKLDDKAKYMNSDLKPKRSDLDMNHHVNNVKYLRWMLETIPDHVLESQQLSSIILEYRRECGSSDIVQSLCEPEENGILRDVDMIEDSEISLLNGFSLASEILKGGGLLGSFDNGTLRYTHLLQIEGEAKNEEIMRGRTTWKKKVTTTIPFSTQ
;
A
#
# COMPACT_ATOMS: atom_id res chain seq x y z
N MET A 1 -12.32 7.23 34.22
CA MET A 1 -11.36 7.13 35.34
C MET A 1 -9.96 7.21 34.75
N ALA A 2 -9.29 8.34 34.93
CA ALA A 2 -7.93 8.57 34.43
C ALA A 2 -6.93 8.09 35.48
N SER A 3 -5.94 7.29 35.06
CA SER A 3 -4.75 7.01 35.85
C SER A 3 -3.52 7.48 35.09
N PHE A 4 -2.84 8.46 35.67
CA PHE A 4 -1.53 8.95 35.25
C PHE A 4 -0.46 7.95 35.70
N SER A 5 0.48 7.61 34.82
CA SER A 5 1.71 6.92 35.20
C SER A 5 2.92 7.76 34.80
N CYS A 6 3.78 8.05 35.79
CA CYS A 6 5.07 8.72 35.65
C CYS A 6 6.13 7.75 35.10
N PRO A 7 7.10 8.20 34.28
CA PRO A 7 8.24 7.38 33.88
C PRO A 7 9.39 7.52 34.90
N VAL A 8 9.96 6.38 35.30
CA VAL A 8 11.22 6.28 36.06
C VAL A 8 12.38 6.17 35.06
N PRO A 9 13.49 6.93 35.22
CA PRO A 9 14.63 6.82 34.31
C PRO A 9 15.54 5.65 34.72
N TYR A 10 15.80 4.73 33.80
CA TYR A 10 16.88 3.74 33.92
C TYR A 10 18.20 4.34 33.48
N VAL A 11 19.20 4.33 34.38
CA VAL A 11 20.59 4.69 34.10
C VAL A 11 21.33 3.43 33.64
N VAL A 12 21.74 3.39 32.37
CA VAL A 12 22.63 2.34 31.85
C VAL A 12 24.09 2.73 32.11
N ARG A 13 24.78 2.01 32.99
CA ARG A 13 26.24 2.09 33.16
C ARG A 13 26.92 1.22 32.11
N CYS A 14 27.62 1.84 31.15
CA CYS A 14 28.60 1.13 30.32
C CYS A 14 29.89 0.92 31.12
N SER A 15 30.31 -0.35 31.25
CA SER A 15 31.63 -0.72 31.78
C SER A 15 32.51 -1.09 30.59
N ILE A 16 33.58 -0.32 30.36
CA ILE A 16 34.59 -0.62 29.34
C ILE A 16 35.67 -1.48 30.01
N ALA A 17 35.79 -2.73 29.56
CA ALA A 17 36.91 -3.59 29.93
C ALA A 17 38.18 -3.13 29.19
N LYS A 18 39.24 -2.88 29.96
CA LYS A 18 40.61 -2.68 29.47
C LYS A 18 41.23 -4.06 29.25
N GLU A 19 41.70 -4.34 28.04
CA GLU A 19 42.77 -5.30 27.81
C GLU A 19 44.00 -4.54 27.31
N GLY A 20 45.12 -4.75 28.01
CA GLY A 20 46.44 -4.26 27.66
C GLY A 20 47.23 -5.31 26.90
N GLY A 21 48.09 -4.84 26.00
CA GLY A 21 49.08 -5.63 25.29
C GLY A 21 50.01 -4.69 24.53
N ASP A 22 51.22 -4.56 25.05
CA ASP A 22 52.24 -3.58 24.66
C ASP A 22 53.28 -4.18 23.68
N PHE A 23 54.07 -3.29 23.05
CA PHE A 23 55.28 -3.49 22.22
C PHE A 23 55.14 -3.78 20.70
N ASN A 24 55.45 -2.79 19.84
CA ASN A 24 56.83 -2.51 19.38
C ASN A 24 56.95 -1.25 18.48
N ARG A 25 58.00 -0.44 18.77
CA ARG A 25 58.85 0.49 17.95
C ARG A 25 58.46 0.72 16.48
N GLN A 26 58.53 1.90 15.84
CA GLN A 26 59.59 2.95 15.75
C GLN A 26 59.06 3.93 14.64
N ARG A 27 59.06 5.27 14.73
CA ARG A 27 60.15 6.24 14.50
C ARG A 27 59.60 7.67 14.65
N TYR A 28 60.43 8.55 15.21
CA TYR A 28 60.22 9.98 15.39
C TYR A 28 60.60 10.80 14.14
N ALA A 29 59.92 11.94 13.93
CA ALA A 29 60.50 13.14 13.35
C ALA A 29 60.05 14.37 14.17
N LYS A 30 61.02 15.05 14.78
CA LYS A 30 60.92 16.32 15.51
C LYS A 30 61.30 17.46 14.56
N VAL A 31 60.64 18.62 14.66
CA VAL A 31 61.31 19.93 14.60
C VAL A 31 60.63 20.92 15.56
N ASN A 32 61.47 21.43 16.48
CA ASN A 32 61.50 22.63 17.33
C ASN A 32 60.43 23.74 17.13
N GLY A 33 60.03 24.54 18.13
CA GLY A 33 60.50 24.73 19.51
C GLY A 33 60.17 26.17 20.01
N GLY A 34 59.93 26.32 21.32
CA GLY A 34 59.86 27.60 22.07
C GLY A 34 58.60 27.74 22.98
N ILE A 35 58.54 27.33 24.26
CA ILE A 35 59.13 27.93 25.51
C ILE A 35 58.53 29.33 25.79
N ILE A 36 57.92 29.76 26.91
CA ILE A 36 57.70 29.39 28.35
C ILE A 36 56.62 30.41 28.84
N ARG A 37 55.62 30.17 29.70
CA ARG A 37 55.64 30.19 31.19
C ARG A 37 54.19 30.08 31.73
N SER A 38 54.03 29.37 32.83
CA SER A 38 52.83 29.11 33.65
C SER A 38 52.55 30.19 34.71
N ILE A 39 51.27 30.55 34.98
CA ILE A 39 50.71 31.06 36.26
C ILE A 39 49.17 30.79 36.21
N SER A 40 48.64 29.74 36.87
CA SER A 40 47.90 29.67 38.16
C SER A 40 46.42 30.10 38.17
N GLU A 41 45.60 29.28 38.84
CA GLU A 41 44.15 29.35 39.08
C GLU A 41 43.61 30.66 39.68
N ALA A 42 42.35 31.00 39.39
CA ALA A 42 41.25 31.10 40.38
C ALA A 42 39.95 31.64 39.77
N ASP A 43 38.84 31.13 40.30
CA ASP A 43 37.42 31.43 40.05
C ASP A 43 37.04 32.91 39.90
N LEU A 44 36.00 33.17 39.09
CA LEU A 44 34.78 33.88 39.55
C LEU A 44 33.70 34.00 38.46
N LEU A 45 32.54 33.44 38.78
CA LEU A 45 31.24 33.71 38.16
C LEU A 45 30.91 35.21 38.25
N SER A 46 30.58 35.86 37.13
CA SER A 46 29.55 36.90 37.14
C SER A 46 28.95 37.15 35.77
N ARG A 47 27.62 37.29 35.77
CA ARG A 47 26.74 37.64 34.67
C ARG A 47 27.09 39.00 34.04
N SER A 48 26.79 39.11 32.75
CA SER A 48 25.86 40.09 32.16
C SER A 48 26.39 40.79 30.90
N ALA A 49 25.53 40.69 29.87
CA ALA A 49 25.30 41.58 28.74
C ALA A 49 26.37 42.63 28.40
N LYS A 50 26.97 42.50 27.21
CA LYS A 50 27.42 43.65 26.43
C LYS A 50 26.86 43.59 25.02
N ALA A 51 26.02 44.57 24.74
CA ALA A 51 25.63 45.00 23.42
C ALA A 51 26.87 45.25 22.56
N SER A 52 26.87 44.69 21.35
CA SER A 52 27.90 44.96 20.34
C SER A 52 27.30 45.79 19.23
N ARG A 53 27.92 46.96 19.08
CA ARG A 53 27.69 48.07 18.16
C ARG A 53 27.47 47.62 16.72
N ALA A 54 26.45 48.19 16.07
CA ALA A 54 26.20 48.04 14.65
C ALA A 54 27.30 48.71 13.81
N LEU A 55 27.79 47.99 12.80
CA LEU A 55 28.46 48.52 11.60
C LEU A 55 27.67 47.96 10.41
N ILE A 56 27.16 48.85 9.54
CA ILE A 56 26.49 48.53 8.27
C ILE A 56 27.44 48.94 7.11
N PRO A 57 27.26 48.46 5.87
CA PRO A 57 27.86 47.26 5.31
C PRO A 57 28.76 47.58 4.10
N SER A 58 29.67 46.69 3.73
CA SER A 58 30.22 46.66 2.35
C SER A 58 29.45 45.64 1.53
N VAL A 59 28.80 46.11 0.49
CA VAL A 59 28.01 45.33 -0.48
C VAL A 59 28.90 44.29 -1.16
N ALA A 60 28.56 43.02 -0.98
CA ALA A 60 29.02 41.92 -1.83
C ALA A 60 27.82 40.99 -2.08
N GLU A 61 27.50 40.88 -3.37
CA GLU A 61 26.60 39.98 -4.08
C GLU A 61 25.64 39.08 -3.28
N ASN A 62 24.34 39.27 -3.53
CA ASN A 62 23.24 38.43 -3.07
C ASN A 62 23.35 36.98 -3.58
N GLY A 63 24.16 36.17 -2.92
CA GLY A 63 23.99 34.72 -2.89
C GLY A 63 22.92 34.37 -1.86
N PHE A 64 21.64 34.50 -2.23
CA PHE A 64 20.54 34.01 -1.40
C PHE A 64 20.54 32.48 -1.45
N VAL A 65 21.39 31.85 -0.63
CA VAL A 65 21.28 30.42 -0.35
C VAL A 65 20.03 30.27 0.50
N VAL A 66 18.90 29.97 -0.15
CA VAL A 66 17.74 29.41 0.54
C VAL A 66 18.26 28.15 1.21
N LYS A 67 18.44 28.18 2.53
CA LYS A 67 18.48 26.94 3.30
C LYS A 67 17.12 26.31 3.12
N GLU A 68 17.00 25.36 2.20
CA GLU A 68 15.83 24.50 2.16
C GLU A 68 15.70 23.86 3.55
N ASP A 69 14.65 24.21 4.28
CA ASP A 69 14.28 23.52 5.50
C ASP A 69 13.80 22.12 5.12
N VAL A 70 14.76 21.20 4.95
CA VAL A 70 14.51 19.81 4.60
C VAL A 70 13.81 19.13 5.79
N ARG A 71 12.47 19.18 5.80
CA ARG A 71 11.61 18.53 6.81
C ARG A 71 11.72 17.00 6.81
N GLN A 72 12.19 16.42 5.71
CA GLN A 72 12.28 14.96 5.53
C GLN A 72 13.68 14.56 5.07
N LYS A 73 14.31 13.63 5.80
CA LYS A 73 15.59 13.04 5.39
C LYS A 73 15.35 11.85 4.47
N ILE A 74 15.05 12.12 3.20
CA ILE A 74 14.96 11.07 2.16
C ILE A 74 16.37 10.49 1.97
N PRO A 75 16.56 9.17 2.10
CA PRO A 75 17.85 8.54 1.83
C PRO A 75 18.24 8.74 0.36
N THR A 76 19.47 9.18 0.13
CA THR A 76 20.08 9.24 -1.22
C THR A 76 20.88 7.98 -1.54
N LYS A 77 21.00 7.08 -0.57
CA LYS A 77 21.67 5.79 -0.68
C LYS A 77 20.74 4.72 -0.14
N LYS A 78 20.87 3.53 -0.72
CA LYS A 78 20.18 2.32 -0.27
C LYS A 78 20.39 2.09 1.23
N GLN A 79 19.29 1.86 1.94
CA GLN A 79 19.25 1.47 3.34
C GLN A 79 18.85 0.00 3.43
N LEU A 80 19.41 -0.74 4.40
CA LEU A 80 19.05 -2.15 4.59
C LEU A 80 17.97 -2.37 5.65
N VAL A 81 17.87 -1.44 6.61
CA VAL A 81 16.95 -1.51 7.75
C VAL A 81 16.35 -0.13 8.00
N ASP A 82 15.04 -0.06 8.23
CA ASP A 82 14.33 1.10 8.75
C ASP A 82 13.65 0.72 10.07
N PRO A 83 14.22 1.07 11.22
CA PRO A 83 13.66 0.71 12.52
C PRO A 83 12.32 1.41 12.81
N TYR A 84 12.05 2.57 12.19
CA TYR A 84 10.82 3.32 12.45
C TYR A 84 9.61 2.70 11.74
N ARG A 85 9.81 2.27 10.49
CA ARG A 85 8.78 1.56 9.72
C ARG A 85 8.76 0.06 9.96
N GLN A 86 9.73 -0.46 10.70
CA GLN A 86 10.00 -1.89 10.83
C GLN A 86 10.20 -2.55 9.46
N GLY A 87 10.99 -1.86 8.62
CA GLY A 87 11.29 -2.23 7.25
C GLY A 87 12.65 -2.89 7.11
N LEU A 88 12.75 -3.88 6.24
CA LEU A 88 13.98 -4.62 5.94
C LEU A 88 14.11 -4.81 4.43
N ILE A 89 15.32 -4.64 3.90
CA ILE A 89 15.63 -5.09 2.55
C ILE A 89 15.94 -6.59 2.59
N ILE A 90 15.30 -7.35 1.70
CA ILE A 90 15.35 -8.82 1.60
C ILE A 90 15.77 -9.27 0.18
N GLU A 91 15.71 -10.56 -0.10
CA GLU A 91 15.95 -11.15 -1.44
C GLU A 91 17.31 -10.74 -2.04
N GLY A 92 18.39 -10.86 -1.28
CA GLY A 92 19.73 -10.47 -1.76
C GLY A 92 19.91 -8.97 -2.00
N GLY A 93 19.01 -8.14 -1.45
CA GLY A 93 19.11 -6.70 -1.53
C GLY A 93 18.01 -6.02 -2.34
N VAL A 94 17.14 -6.74 -3.03
CA VAL A 94 16.26 -6.13 -4.04
C VAL A 94 14.77 -6.24 -3.72
N GLY A 95 14.41 -6.98 -2.68
CA GLY A 95 13.06 -6.98 -2.11
C GLY A 95 12.98 -6.11 -0.87
N TYR A 96 11.76 -5.83 -0.43
CA TYR A 96 11.46 -5.11 0.80
C TYR A 96 10.42 -5.89 1.62
N ARG A 97 10.63 -5.96 2.93
CA ARG A 97 9.68 -6.48 3.91
C ARG A 97 9.32 -5.38 4.89
N GLN A 98 8.04 -5.26 5.22
CA GLN A 98 7.58 -4.42 6.33
C GLN A 98 6.74 -5.23 7.30
N THR A 99 7.01 -5.10 8.59
CA THR A 99 6.14 -5.66 9.65
C THR A 99 5.17 -4.60 10.10
N VAL A 100 3.86 -4.92 10.08
CA VAL A 100 2.80 -4.00 10.50
C VAL A 100 1.79 -4.73 11.37
N VAL A 101 1.09 -3.98 12.23
CA VAL A 101 -0.02 -4.48 13.03
C VAL A 101 -1.32 -3.94 12.42
N ILE A 102 -2.30 -4.81 12.18
CA ILE A 102 -3.62 -4.40 11.70
C ILE A 102 -4.30 -3.55 12.77
N ARG A 103 -4.62 -2.30 12.42
CA ARG A 103 -5.16 -1.28 13.33
C ARG A 103 -6.68 -1.36 13.40
N SER A 104 -7.24 -0.76 14.45
CA SER A 104 -8.69 -0.85 14.72
C SER A 104 -9.57 -0.21 13.66
N TYR A 105 -9.08 0.80 12.93
CA TYR A 105 -9.81 1.46 11.84
C TYR A 105 -9.56 0.83 10.46
N GLU A 106 -8.70 -0.19 10.39
CA GLU A 106 -8.41 -0.93 9.16
C GLU A 106 -9.33 -2.15 9.00
N VAL A 107 -10.16 -2.44 10.00
CA VAL A 107 -11.10 -3.54 10.00
C VAL A 107 -12.54 -3.09 9.80
N GLY A 108 -13.32 -3.92 9.12
CA GLY A 108 -14.76 -3.72 8.91
C GLY A 108 -15.62 -4.23 10.08
N PRO A 109 -16.95 -4.13 9.96
CA PRO A 109 -17.90 -4.65 10.96
C PRO A 109 -17.77 -6.16 11.24
N ASP A 110 -17.22 -6.91 10.28
CA ASP A 110 -16.93 -8.35 10.41
C ASP A 110 -15.61 -8.65 11.14
N LYS A 111 -14.94 -7.63 11.68
CA LYS A 111 -13.68 -7.69 12.45
C LYS A 111 -12.46 -8.10 11.63
N THR A 112 -12.59 -8.19 10.31
CA THR A 112 -11.48 -8.48 9.40
C THR A 112 -11.04 -7.21 8.68
N ALA A 113 -9.78 -7.17 8.24
CA ALA A 113 -9.25 -6.06 7.45
C ALA A 113 -10.08 -5.86 6.18
N THR A 114 -10.28 -4.60 5.76
CA THR A 114 -11.01 -4.34 4.52
C THR A 114 -10.09 -4.49 3.30
N MET A 115 -10.67 -4.73 2.11
CA MET A 115 -9.88 -4.70 0.86
C MET A 115 -9.19 -3.36 0.65
N GLU A 116 -9.85 -2.25 1.03
CA GLU A 116 -9.25 -0.91 1.04
C GLU A 116 -8.00 -0.86 1.92
N SER A 117 -8.05 -1.42 3.13
CA SER A 117 -6.91 -1.46 4.03
C SER A 117 -5.75 -2.28 3.47
N LEU A 118 -6.04 -3.45 2.89
CA LEU A 118 -5.00 -4.24 2.21
C LEU A 118 -4.36 -3.43 1.06
N MET A 119 -5.15 -2.79 0.19
CA MET A 119 -4.62 -1.99 -0.91
C MET A 119 -3.82 -0.77 -0.44
N ASN A 120 -4.21 -0.11 0.64
CA ASN A 120 -3.42 0.96 1.26
C ASN A 120 -2.06 0.44 1.74
N LEU A 121 -2.03 -0.74 2.38
CA LEU A 121 -0.78 -1.38 2.81
C LEU A 121 0.12 -1.74 1.62
N LEU A 122 -0.45 -2.23 0.51
CA LEU A 122 0.31 -2.51 -0.72
C LEU A 122 0.92 -1.23 -1.31
N GLN A 123 0.17 -0.13 -1.35
CA GLN A 123 0.65 1.17 -1.82
C GLN A 123 1.76 1.74 -0.92
N GLU A 124 1.57 1.71 0.40
CA GLU A 124 2.54 2.20 1.38
C GLU A 124 3.87 1.42 1.30
N THR A 125 3.80 0.09 1.28
CA THR A 125 5.00 -0.77 1.19
C THR A 125 5.73 -0.62 -0.15
N ALA A 126 5.01 -0.33 -1.23
CA ALA A 126 5.63 -0.01 -2.52
C ALA A 126 6.45 1.29 -2.45
N LEU A 127 5.90 2.34 -1.84
CA LEU A 127 6.59 3.62 -1.66
C LEU A 127 7.77 3.49 -0.70
N ASN A 128 7.61 2.75 0.40
CA ASN A 128 8.68 2.50 1.37
C ASN A 128 9.83 1.69 0.75
N HIS A 129 9.55 0.75 -0.16
CA HIS A 129 10.59 0.09 -0.92
C HIS A 129 11.42 1.09 -1.75
N VAL A 130 10.77 2.00 -2.48
CA VAL A 130 11.48 3.03 -3.27
C VAL A 130 12.23 4.01 -2.37
N TRP A 131 11.65 4.41 -1.24
CA TRP A 131 12.31 5.24 -0.22
C TRP A 131 13.61 4.59 0.26
N MET A 132 13.56 3.30 0.60
CA MET A 132 14.71 2.54 1.10
C MET A 132 15.76 2.26 0.03
N SER A 133 15.38 2.28 -1.26
CA SER A 133 16.31 2.06 -2.36
C SER A 133 17.33 3.19 -2.56
N GLY A 134 17.03 4.40 -2.06
CA GLY A 134 17.79 5.62 -2.34
C GLY A 134 17.51 6.24 -3.72
N LEU A 135 16.59 5.67 -4.50
CA LEU A 135 16.21 6.19 -5.82
C LEU A 135 15.14 7.28 -5.76
N LEU A 136 14.43 7.42 -4.64
CA LEU A 136 13.32 8.37 -4.49
C LEU A 136 13.80 9.82 -4.63
N SER A 137 13.36 10.51 -5.69
CA SER A 137 13.78 11.88 -5.98
C SER A 137 12.73 12.91 -5.58
N ASN A 138 11.47 12.76 -6.02
CA ASN A 138 10.39 13.73 -5.77
C ASN A 138 9.63 13.51 -4.45
N GLY A 139 10.08 12.58 -3.62
CA GLY A 139 9.36 12.17 -2.40
C GLY A 139 8.15 11.25 -2.63
N PHE A 140 7.78 10.95 -3.89
CA PHE A 140 6.66 10.07 -4.23
C PHE A 140 6.91 9.24 -5.50
N GLY A 141 7.59 8.10 -5.35
CA GLY A 141 7.74 7.05 -6.37
C GLY A 141 8.67 7.33 -7.57
N ALA A 142 8.94 8.59 -7.93
CA ALA A 142 9.75 8.90 -9.12
C ALA A 142 11.26 8.87 -8.83
N THR A 143 12.01 8.24 -9.74
CA THR A 143 13.47 8.20 -9.66
C THR A 143 14.13 9.47 -10.19
N HIS A 144 15.43 9.62 -9.96
CA HIS A 144 16.20 10.77 -10.46
C HIS A 144 16.16 10.85 -11.99
N GLY A 145 16.36 9.73 -12.69
CA GLY A 145 16.21 9.65 -14.13
C GLY A 145 14.81 10.06 -14.58
N MET A 146 13.76 9.55 -13.93
CA MET A 146 12.38 9.90 -14.29
C MET A 146 12.11 11.40 -14.19
N MET A 147 12.58 12.04 -13.12
CA MET A 147 12.43 13.48 -12.91
C MET A 147 13.08 14.31 -14.03
N LYS A 148 14.28 13.91 -14.51
CA LYS A 148 14.95 14.59 -15.63
C LYS A 148 14.15 14.53 -16.94
N HIS A 149 13.37 13.46 -17.13
CA HIS A 149 12.58 13.22 -18.34
C HIS A 149 11.08 13.61 -18.20
N ASN A 150 10.70 14.27 -17.10
CA ASN A 150 9.30 14.59 -16.76
C ASN A 150 8.39 13.35 -16.79
N LEU A 151 8.86 12.23 -16.24
CA LEU A 151 8.14 10.96 -16.23
C LEU A 151 7.59 10.64 -14.83
N ILE A 152 6.42 10.03 -14.81
CA ILE A 152 5.77 9.48 -13.62
C ILE A 152 5.39 8.02 -13.85
N TRP A 153 5.28 7.27 -12.76
CA TRP A 153 4.72 5.93 -12.77
C TRP A 153 3.21 5.99 -12.67
N VAL A 154 2.51 5.27 -13.54
CA VAL A 154 1.07 5.04 -13.43
C VAL A 154 0.80 3.53 -13.43
N VAL A 155 -0.11 3.10 -12.55
CA VAL A 155 -0.57 1.70 -12.53
C VAL A 155 -1.47 1.50 -13.73
N SER A 156 -1.23 0.47 -14.54
CA SER A 156 -2.12 0.11 -15.66
C SER A 156 -3.02 -1.08 -15.32
N ARG A 157 -2.52 -2.02 -14.50
CA ARG A 157 -3.26 -3.21 -14.09
C ARG A 157 -2.85 -3.65 -12.69
N MET A 158 -3.80 -4.20 -11.93
CA MET A 158 -3.56 -4.81 -10.63
C MET A 158 -4.44 -6.04 -10.45
N LEU A 159 -3.88 -7.11 -9.91
CA LEU A 159 -4.58 -8.33 -9.49
C LEU A 159 -4.22 -8.58 -8.02
N VAL A 160 -5.23 -8.77 -7.18
CA VAL A 160 -5.06 -9.14 -5.77
C VAL A 160 -5.92 -10.36 -5.47
N GLU A 161 -5.30 -11.39 -4.91
CA GLU A 161 -5.95 -12.60 -4.41
C GLU A 161 -5.86 -12.61 -2.89
N VAL A 162 -7.00 -12.81 -2.24
CA VAL A 162 -7.08 -12.87 -0.77
C VAL A 162 -7.54 -14.27 -0.39
N ASP A 163 -6.65 -14.97 0.30
CA ASP A 163 -6.93 -16.29 0.84
C ASP A 163 -7.69 -16.15 2.17
N HIS A 164 -7.22 -15.25 3.04
CA HIS A 164 -7.84 -14.93 4.32
C HIS A 164 -7.58 -13.45 4.66
N TYR A 165 -8.58 -12.76 5.19
CA TYR A 165 -8.38 -11.41 5.71
C TYR A 165 -7.84 -11.44 7.14
N PRO A 166 -6.78 -10.69 7.45
CA PRO A 166 -6.27 -10.61 8.80
C PRO A 166 -7.24 -9.86 9.70
N ILE A 167 -7.30 -10.20 10.99
CA ILE A 167 -8.14 -9.55 11.99
C ILE A 167 -7.40 -8.45 12.74
N TRP A 168 -8.14 -7.62 13.48
CA TRP A 168 -7.56 -6.58 14.31
C TRP A 168 -6.52 -7.14 15.30
N GLY A 169 -5.36 -6.49 15.36
CA GLY A 169 -4.27 -6.86 16.26
C GLY A 169 -3.31 -7.92 15.70
N GLU A 170 -3.63 -8.56 14.57
CA GLU A 170 -2.68 -9.46 13.92
C GLU A 170 -1.46 -8.70 13.39
N ILE A 171 -0.29 -9.33 13.57
CA ILE A 171 0.98 -8.84 13.05
C ILE A 171 1.24 -9.54 11.72
N VAL A 172 1.36 -8.74 10.66
CA VAL A 172 1.59 -9.22 9.31
C VAL A 172 2.94 -8.75 8.77
N GLU A 173 3.60 -9.62 8.01
CA GLU A 173 4.76 -9.29 7.20
C GLU A 173 4.33 -9.11 5.75
N ILE A 174 4.69 -7.97 5.16
CA ILE A 174 4.39 -7.64 3.77
C ILE A 174 5.71 -7.61 3.00
N ASP A 175 5.91 -8.60 2.15
CA ASP A 175 7.01 -8.64 1.20
C ASP A 175 6.58 -7.97 -0.11
N THR A 176 7.43 -7.14 -0.69
CA THR A 176 7.25 -6.60 -2.05
C THR A 176 8.57 -6.57 -2.81
N TRP A 177 8.49 -6.82 -4.11
CA TRP A 177 9.63 -6.78 -5.01
C TRP A 177 9.16 -6.34 -6.40
N VAL A 178 10.13 -6.04 -7.26
CA VAL A 178 9.86 -5.59 -8.64
C VAL A 178 10.49 -6.53 -9.65
N GLY A 179 9.94 -6.54 -10.85
CA GLY A 179 10.47 -7.28 -11.99
C GLY A 179 10.18 -6.55 -13.30
N ALA A 180 10.75 -7.03 -14.40
CA ALA A 180 10.42 -6.50 -15.71
C ALA A 180 8.97 -6.89 -16.10
N SER A 181 8.27 -6.01 -16.82
CA SER A 181 7.02 -6.32 -17.52
C SER A 181 7.14 -5.86 -18.98
N GLY A 182 7.54 -6.78 -19.86
CA GLY A 182 7.90 -6.44 -21.24
C GLY A 182 9.05 -5.42 -21.32
N LYS A 183 9.11 -4.64 -22.41
CA LYS A 183 10.22 -3.70 -22.64
C LYS A 183 10.12 -2.38 -21.87
N ASN A 184 8.90 -1.92 -21.59
CA ASN A 184 8.63 -0.58 -21.07
C ASN A 184 7.86 -0.57 -19.73
N GLY A 185 7.42 -1.72 -19.24
CA GLY A 185 6.69 -1.83 -17.98
C GLY A 185 7.55 -2.38 -16.85
N MET A 186 7.10 -2.12 -15.64
CA MET A 186 7.61 -2.73 -14.41
C MET A 186 6.47 -3.51 -13.77
N ARG A 187 6.76 -4.75 -13.36
CA ARG A 187 5.89 -5.54 -12.49
C ARG A 187 6.25 -5.25 -11.04
N ARG A 188 5.24 -5.15 -10.17
CA ARG A 188 5.44 -5.17 -8.72
C ARG A 188 4.55 -6.24 -8.12
N ASP A 189 5.14 -7.05 -7.28
CA ASP A 189 4.49 -8.15 -6.59
C ASP A 189 4.45 -7.90 -5.08
N TRP A 190 3.51 -8.54 -4.41
CA TRP A 190 3.36 -8.54 -2.97
C TRP A 190 2.95 -9.89 -2.43
N LEU A 191 3.39 -10.18 -1.21
CA LEU A 191 2.98 -11.32 -0.41
C LEU A 191 2.76 -10.87 1.03
N ILE A 192 1.53 -11.02 1.53
CA ILE A 192 1.15 -10.73 2.91
C ILE A 192 1.04 -12.03 3.69
N ARG A 193 1.79 -12.15 4.79
CA ARG A 193 1.79 -13.34 5.65
C ARG A 193 1.64 -13.00 7.12
N SER A 194 1.12 -13.96 7.88
CA SER A 194 1.19 -13.94 9.34
C SER A 194 2.64 -14.00 9.80
N GLN A 195 3.03 -13.07 10.66
CA GLN A 195 4.35 -13.11 11.28
C GLN A 195 4.50 -14.34 12.19
N ALA A 196 3.43 -14.74 12.88
CA ALA A 196 3.45 -15.83 13.85
C ALA A 196 3.47 -17.22 13.19
N THR A 197 2.71 -17.41 12.11
CA THR A 197 2.50 -18.74 11.51
C THR A 197 3.10 -18.90 10.11
N GLY A 198 3.45 -17.80 9.44
CA GLY A 198 3.84 -17.81 8.03
C GLY A 198 2.68 -18.03 7.06
N HIS A 199 1.45 -18.19 7.55
CA HIS A 199 0.25 -18.38 6.73
C HIS A 199 0.03 -17.20 5.78
N VAL A 200 -0.34 -17.48 4.54
CA VAL A 200 -0.56 -16.46 3.51
C VAL A 200 -1.97 -15.88 3.65
N TYR A 201 -2.05 -14.56 3.82
CA TYR A 201 -3.32 -13.84 3.82
C TYR A 201 -3.70 -13.39 2.42
N ALA A 202 -2.76 -12.79 1.70
CA ALA A 202 -3.01 -12.25 0.38
C ALA A 202 -1.76 -12.22 -0.50
N ARG A 203 -1.98 -12.24 -1.81
CA ARG A 203 -0.99 -12.12 -2.86
C ARG A 203 -1.44 -11.01 -3.81
N GLY A 204 -0.50 -10.25 -4.35
CA GLY A 204 -0.81 -9.17 -5.28
C GLY A 204 0.23 -9.05 -6.37
N THR A 205 -0.19 -8.62 -7.55
CA THR A 205 0.68 -8.23 -8.65
C THR A 205 0.11 -7.02 -9.37
N SER A 206 0.98 -6.15 -9.88
CA SER A 206 0.59 -4.96 -10.62
C SER A 206 1.57 -4.67 -11.75
N THR A 207 1.05 -4.09 -12.82
CA THR A 207 1.85 -3.56 -13.94
C THR A 207 1.84 -2.05 -13.90
N TRP A 208 3.03 -1.46 -14.00
CA TRP A 208 3.28 -0.03 -14.01
C TRP A 208 3.91 0.37 -15.34
N VAL A 209 3.46 1.49 -15.88
CA VAL A 209 3.98 2.09 -17.12
C VAL A 209 4.35 3.53 -16.87
N MET A 210 5.27 4.07 -17.66
CA MET A 210 5.63 5.47 -17.55
C MET A 210 4.73 6.36 -18.39
N MET A 211 4.37 7.50 -17.81
CA MET A 211 3.66 8.57 -18.48
C MET A 211 4.46 9.85 -18.37
N ASN A 212 4.50 10.64 -19.44
CA ASN A 212 5.03 11.99 -19.38
C ASN A 212 4.03 12.91 -18.68
N GLN A 213 4.46 13.57 -17.60
CA GLN A 213 3.61 14.34 -16.70
C GLN A 213 2.95 15.55 -17.39
N GLN A 214 3.64 16.18 -18.35
CA GLN A 214 3.15 17.37 -19.04
C GLN A 214 2.19 17.02 -20.18
N THR A 215 2.58 16.07 -21.04
CA THR A 215 1.80 15.70 -22.22
C THR A 215 0.68 14.70 -21.92
N ARG A 216 0.71 14.06 -20.73
CA ARG A 216 -0.21 12.99 -20.32
C ARG A 216 -0.21 11.79 -21.28
N ARG A 217 0.90 11.56 -21.97
CA ARG A 217 1.07 10.44 -22.92
C ARG A 217 2.00 9.37 -22.34
N LEU A 218 1.68 8.11 -22.64
CA LEU A 218 2.56 6.99 -22.31
C LEU A 218 3.94 7.17 -22.96
N SER A 219 4.98 6.87 -22.23
CA SER A 219 6.37 7.02 -22.66
C SER A 219 7.11 5.68 -22.64
N LYS A 220 8.08 5.53 -23.55
CA LYS A 220 9.06 4.43 -23.47
C LYS A 220 9.97 4.65 -22.28
N MET A 221 10.60 3.57 -21.79
CA MET A 221 11.57 3.65 -20.71
C MET A 221 12.93 4.15 -21.22
N PRO A 222 13.39 5.35 -20.79
CA PRO A 222 14.73 5.82 -21.12
C PRO A 222 15.79 4.90 -20.52
N GLU A 223 16.95 4.83 -21.17
CA GLU A 223 18.02 3.94 -20.72
C GLU A 223 18.56 4.33 -19.33
N GLU A 224 18.59 5.63 -19.02
CA GLU A 224 18.95 6.12 -17.68
C GLU A 224 18.03 5.56 -16.60
N VAL A 225 16.71 5.61 -16.81
CA VAL A 225 15.73 5.04 -15.87
C VAL A 225 15.88 3.52 -15.79
N ARG A 226 16.12 2.86 -16.93
CA ARG A 226 16.36 1.40 -16.96
C ARG A 226 17.58 1.02 -16.14
N ALA A 227 18.68 1.77 -16.23
CA ALA A 227 19.89 1.52 -15.47
C ALA A 227 19.66 1.68 -13.95
N GLU A 228 18.77 2.60 -13.54
CA GLU A 228 18.41 2.78 -12.13
C GLU A 228 17.59 1.59 -11.56
N ILE A 229 16.61 1.09 -12.33
CA ILE A 229 15.62 0.14 -11.81
C ILE A 229 15.92 -1.33 -12.14
N SER A 230 16.58 -1.63 -13.27
CA SER A 230 16.84 -3.01 -13.68
C SER A 230 17.69 -3.82 -12.68
N PRO A 231 18.63 -3.23 -11.92
CA PRO A 231 19.33 -3.97 -10.86
C PRO A 231 18.43 -4.45 -9.72
N TRP A 232 17.19 -3.94 -9.63
CA TRP A 232 16.20 -4.36 -8.63
C TRP A 232 15.26 -5.45 -9.13
N PHE A 233 15.31 -5.80 -10.43
CA PHE A 233 14.39 -6.75 -11.02
C PHE A 233 14.75 -8.19 -10.64
N ILE A 234 13.73 -8.96 -10.23
CA ILE A 234 13.83 -10.40 -10.00
C ILE A 234 12.72 -11.17 -10.72
N GLU A 235 13.00 -12.44 -11.01
CA GLU A 235 12.09 -13.37 -11.69
C GLU A 235 11.03 -13.99 -10.75
N LYS A 236 11.01 -13.60 -9.47
CA LYS A 236 10.01 -14.08 -8.52
C LYS A 236 8.64 -13.49 -8.87
N HIS A 237 7.59 -14.32 -8.83
CA HIS A 237 6.20 -13.92 -9.04
C HIS A 237 5.36 -14.30 -7.82
N ALA A 238 4.51 -13.39 -7.32
CA ALA A 238 3.57 -13.70 -6.24
C ALA A 238 2.34 -14.44 -6.76
N ILE A 239 1.90 -14.10 -7.97
CA ILE A 239 0.80 -14.74 -8.69
C ILE A 239 1.32 -15.15 -10.07
N LYS A 240 1.08 -16.41 -10.46
CA LYS A 240 1.34 -16.90 -11.81
C LYS A 240 0.05 -16.77 -12.62
N GLU A 241 -0.02 -15.76 -13.49
CA GLU A 241 -1.12 -15.64 -14.46
C GLU A 241 -0.77 -16.49 -15.70
N ASP A 242 -1.48 -17.60 -15.90
CA ASP A 242 -1.31 -18.45 -17.09
C ASP A 242 -1.80 -17.75 -18.37
N ALA A 243 -2.81 -16.89 -18.24
CA ALA A 243 -3.36 -16.10 -19.34
C ALA A 243 -3.82 -14.72 -18.86
N TYR A 244 -3.71 -13.72 -19.73
CA TYR A 244 -4.26 -12.40 -19.49
C TYR A 244 -5.78 -12.44 -19.51
N GLU A 245 -6.40 -12.21 -18.35
CA GLU A 245 -7.86 -12.13 -18.26
C GLU A 245 -8.33 -10.72 -18.65
N LYS A 246 -8.95 -10.61 -19.83
CA LYS A 246 -9.51 -9.36 -20.34
C LYS A 246 -10.82 -9.01 -19.64
N ILE A 247 -10.98 -7.75 -19.26
CA ILE A 247 -12.25 -7.23 -18.72
C ILE A 247 -13.03 -6.53 -19.85
N SER A 248 -14.19 -7.11 -20.19
CA SER A 248 -15.11 -6.52 -21.16
C SER A 248 -15.64 -5.19 -20.65
N LYS A 249 -15.87 -4.25 -21.57
CA LYS A 249 -16.50 -2.98 -21.20
C LYS A 249 -17.98 -3.25 -20.93
N LEU A 250 -18.51 -2.73 -19.83
CA LEU A 250 -19.96 -2.66 -19.62
C LEU A 250 -20.59 -1.61 -20.53
N ASP A 251 -21.86 -1.82 -20.84
CA ASP A 251 -22.72 -0.77 -21.39
C ASP A 251 -23.33 0.07 -20.27
N ASP A 252 -24.04 1.14 -20.63
CA ASP A 252 -24.67 2.04 -19.67
C ASP A 252 -25.97 1.45 -19.07
N LYS A 253 -26.22 0.13 -19.24
CA LYS A 253 -27.42 -0.57 -18.75
C LYS A 253 -27.10 -1.59 -17.66
N ALA A 254 -25.98 -1.41 -16.97
CA ALA A 254 -25.57 -2.30 -15.89
C ALA A 254 -26.66 -2.43 -14.82
N LYS A 255 -26.86 -3.64 -14.29
CA LYS A 255 -27.88 -3.95 -13.28
C LYS A 255 -27.78 -3.07 -12.03
N TYR A 256 -26.58 -2.75 -11.59
CA TYR A 256 -26.31 -1.89 -10.45
C TYR A 256 -25.52 -0.66 -10.87
N MET A 257 -25.93 0.51 -10.39
CA MET A 257 -25.32 1.78 -10.73
C MET A 257 -25.34 2.75 -9.56
N ASN A 258 -24.28 3.55 -9.43
CA ASN A 258 -24.21 4.69 -8.52
C ASN A 258 -23.58 5.88 -9.26
N SER A 259 -24.34 6.96 -9.40
CA SER A 259 -23.96 8.17 -10.15
C SER A 259 -23.67 9.33 -9.20
N ASP A 260 -23.24 10.46 -9.74
CA ASP A 260 -22.95 11.69 -8.97
C ASP A 260 -21.85 11.55 -7.90
N LEU A 261 -20.97 10.56 -8.07
CA LEU A 261 -19.84 10.36 -7.17
C LEU A 261 -18.81 11.46 -7.39
N LYS A 262 -18.57 12.26 -6.36
CA LYS A 262 -17.64 13.39 -6.41
C LYS A 262 -16.42 13.14 -5.51
N PRO A 263 -15.20 13.35 -6.02
CA PRO A 263 -14.01 13.32 -5.19
C PRO A 263 -14.09 14.33 -4.04
N LYS A 264 -13.75 13.88 -2.84
CA LYS A 264 -13.56 14.77 -1.68
C LYS A 264 -12.12 15.24 -1.64
N ARG A 265 -11.86 16.32 -0.90
CA ARG A 265 -10.48 16.82 -0.67
C ARG A 265 -9.55 15.75 -0.11
N SER A 266 -10.07 14.86 0.75
CA SER A 266 -9.33 13.75 1.35
C SER A 266 -9.07 12.58 0.40
N ASP A 267 -9.74 12.54 -0.75
CA ASP A 267 -9.57 11.48 -1.74
C ASP A 267 -8.39 11.76 -2.70
N LEU A 268 -7.81 12.96 -2.63
CA LEU A 268 -6.66 13.37 -3.44
C LEU A 268 -5.34 12.93 -2.78
N ASP A 269 -4.41 12.46 -3.60
CA ASP A 269 -3.05 12.10 -3.19
C ASP A 269 -2.08 13.30 -3.26
N MET A 270 -0.80 13.04 -2.98
CA MET A 270 0.27 14.05 -3.03
C MET A 270 0.50 14.65 -4.42
N ASN A 271 -0.03 14.03 -5.48
CA ASN A 271 0.05 14.50 -6.86
C ASN A 271 -1.20 15.27 -7.28
N HIS A 272 -2.15 15.52 -6.35
CA HIS A 272 -3.44 16.15 -6.60
C HIS A 272 -4.37 15.36 -7.54
N HIS A 273 -4.16 14.04 -7.66
CA HIS A 273 -5.07 13.14 -8.35
C HIS A 273 -5.87 12.32 -7.35
N VAL A 274 -7.03 11.80 -7.77
CA VAL A 274 -7.76 10.84 -6.95
C VAL A 274 -6.89 9.60 -6.72
N ASN A 275 -6.69 9.24 -5.45
CA ASN A 275 -5.91 8.09 -5.04
C ASN A 275 -6.53 6.80 -5.61
N ASN A 276 -5.70 5.87 -6.09
CA ASN A 276 -6.14 4.62 -6.71
C ASN A 276 -7.06 3.78 -5.81
N VAL A 277 -6.87 3.83 -4.49
CA VAL A 277 -7.71 3.13 -3.52
C VAL A 277 -9.12 3.72 -3.46
N LYS A 278 -9.31 4.98 -3.86
CA LYS A 278 -10.65 5.57 -3.94
C LYS A 278 -11.50 4.97 -5.06
N TYR A 279 -10.90 4.66 -6.22
CA TYR A 279 -11.59 3.97 -7.30
C TYR A 279 -12.13 2.62 -6.83
N LEU A 280 -11.34 1.87 -6.06
CA LEU A 280 -11.82 0.63 -5.41
C LEU A 280 -13.08 0.88 -4.59
N ARG A 281 -13.10 1.92 -3.75
CA ARG A 281 -14.26 2.20 -2.88
C ARG A 281 -15.51 2.50 -3.69
N TRP A 282 -15.43 3.38 -4.69
CA TRP A 282 -16.57 3.70 -5.55
C TRP A 282 -17.10 2.47 -6.26
N MET A 283 -16.19 1.61 -6.74
CA MET A 283 -16.54 0.35 -7.38
C MET A 283 -17.27 -0.59 -6.42
N LEU A 284 -16.72 -0.82 -5.22
CA LEU A 284 -17.31 -1.76 -4.25
C LEU A 284 -18.66 -1.29 -3.69
N GLU A 285 -18.94 0.02 -3.67
CA GLU A 285 -20.21 0.56 -3.18
C GLU A 285 -21.42 0.22 -4.08
N THR A 286 -21.17 -0.31 -5.28
CA THR A 286 -22.23 -0.79 -6.19
C THR A 286 -22.52 -2.28 -6.03
N ILE A 287 -21.80 -2.98 -5.15
CA ILE A 287 -22.08 -4.38 -4.82
C ILE A 287 -23.31 -4.44 -3.90
N PRO A 288 -24.31 -5.30 -4.18
CA PRO A 288 -25.49 -5.43 -3.34
C PRO A 288 -25.18 -5.89 -1.91
N ASP A 289 -25.92 -5.37 -0.93
CA ASP A 289 -25.72 -5.68 0.50
C ASP A 289 -25.75 -7.17 0.81
N HIS A 290 -26.69 -7.93 0.22
CA HIS A 290 -26.79 -9.38 0.45
C HIS A 290 -25.52 -10.15 0.04
N VAL A 291 -24.76 -9.64 -0.93
CA VAL A 291 -23.45 -10.20 -1.33
C VAL A 291 -22.40 -9.85 -0.29
N LEU A 292 -22.35 -8.59 0.16
CA LEU A 292 -21.40 -8.14 1.19
C LEU A 292 -21.64 -8.86 2.53
N GLU A 293 -22.89 -9.21 2.84
CA GLU A 293 -23.27 -9.94 4.05
C GLU A 293 -22.89 -11.42 3.98
N SER A 294 -23.22 -12.10 2.86
CA SER A 294 -23.09 -13.56 2.74
C SER A 294 -21.77 -14.05 2.11
N GLN A 295 -21.07 -13.19 1.37
CA GLN A 295 -19.86 -13.51 0.60
C GLN A 295 -18.68 -12.64 1.04
N GLN A 296 -17.47 -13.12 0.77
CA GLN A 296 -16.22 -12.42 1.00
C GLN A 296 -15.44 -12.29 -0.31
N LEU A 297 -14.90 -11.10 -0.57
CA LEU A 297 -14.11 -10.81 -1.75
C LEU A 297 -12.81 -11.62 -1.73
N SER A 298 -12.64 -12.50 -2.70
CA SER A 298 -11.49 -13.42 -2.76
C SER A 298 -10.49 -13.06 -3.85
N SER A 299 -10.91 -12.34 -4.90
CA SER A 299 -10.02 -11.86 -5.94
C SER A 299 -10.57 -10.60 -6.59
N ILE A 300 -9.68 -9.70 -6.99
CA ILE A 300 -9.99 -8.47 -7.69
C ILE A 300 -8.97 -8.19 -8.79
N ILE A 301 -9.44 -7.87 -9.98
CA ILE A 301 -8.64 -7.40 -11.12
C ILE A 301 -9.07 -5.98 -11.45
N LEU A 302 -8.11 -5.07 -11.60
CA LEU A 302 -8.33 -3.67 -11.93
C LEU A 302 -7.49 -3.31 -13.17
N GLU A 303 -8.10 -2.65 -14.15
CA GLU A 303 -7.46 -2.07 -15.32
C GLU A 303 -7.70 -0.56 -15.34
N TYR A 304 -6.66 0.22 -15.07
CA TYR A 304 -6.72 1.68 -15.05
C TYR A 304 -6.48 2.25 -16.45
N ARG A 305 -7.31 3.22 -16.84
CA ARG A 305 -7.31 3.82 -18.18
C ARG A 305 -7.10 5.33 -18.15
N ARG A 306 -7.58 6.00 -17.11
CA ARG A 306 -7.53 7.45 -16.96
C ARG A 306 -7.50 7.85 -15.49
N GLU A 307 -6.90 9.01 -15.22
CA GLU A 307 -6.94 9.66 -13.91
C GLU A 307 -8.17 10.55 -13.77
N CYS A 308 -8.67 10.67 -12.54
CA CYS A 308 -9.75 11.55 -12.15
C CYS A 308 -9.19 12.73 -11.33
N GLY A 309 -9.62 13.95 -11.67
CA GLY A 309 -9.35 15.18 -10.95
C GLY A 309 -10.49 15.56 -10.01
N SER A 310 -10.29 16.60 -9.20
CA SER A 310 -11.23 17.00 -8.13
C SER A 310 -12.59 17.54 -8.60
N SER A 311 -12.70 17.96 -9.87
CA SER A 311 -13.92 18.53 -10.46
C SER A 311 -14.81 17.50 -11.14
N ASP A 312 -14.31 16.28 -11.33
CA ASP A 312 -14.99 15.28 -12.14
C ASP A 312 -16.19 14.69 -11.38
N ILE A 313 -17.18 14.26 -12.15
CA ILE A 313 -18.34 13.52 -11.65
C ILE A 313 -18.22 12.09 -12.19
N VAL A 314 -18.21 11.15 -11.26
CA VAL A 314 -17.96 9.74 -11.55
C VAL A 314 -19.26 8.95 -11.45
N GLN A 315 -19.43 8.04 -12.39
CA GLN A 315 -20.44 7.00 -12.38
C GLN A 315 -19.77 5.65 -12.19
N SER A 316 -20.31 4.84 -11.27
CA SER A 316 -19.91 3.46 -11.02
C SER A 316 -21.00 2.52 -11.52
N LEU A 317 -20.61 1.58 -12.37
CA LEU A 317 -21.46 0.57 -12.98
C LEU A 317 -20.98 -0.82 -12.55
N CYS A 318 -21.92 -1.72 -12.24
CA CYS A 318 -21.65 -3.07 -11.79
C CYS A 318 -22.67 -4.06 -12.38
N GLU A 319 -22.15 -5.11 -13.00
CA GLU A 319 -22.95 -6.16 -13.63
C GLU A 319 -22.50 -7.53 -13.10
N PRO A 320 -23.39 -8.34 -12.51
CA PRO A 320 -23.09 -9.74 -12.23
C PRO A 320 -22.73 -10.47 -13.53
N GLU A 321 -21.62 -11.21 -13.52
CA GLU A 321 -21.34 -12.12 -14.62
C GLU A 321 -22.29 -13.32 -14.47
N GLU A 322 -23.17 -13.52 -15.46
CA GLU A 322 -23.91 -14.78 -15.59
C GLU A 322 -22.88 -15.90 -15.82
N ASN A 323 -22.46 -16.55 -14.74
CA ASN A 323 -21.90 -17.89 -14.85
C ASN A 323 -22.95 -18.71 -15.61
N GLY A 324 -22.59 -19.40 -16.69
CA GLY A 324 -23.52 -20.06 -17.62
C GLY A 324 -24.37 -21.22 -17.05
N ILE A 325 -24.68 -21.23 -15.76
CA ILE A 325 -25.46 -22.18 -14.97
C ILE A 325 -25.93 -21.37 -13.72
N LEU A 326 -27.19 -20.98 -13.45
CA LEU A 326 -28.53 -21.39 -13.86
C LEU A 326 -29.42 -20.14 -14.01
N ARG A 327 -30.20 -20.07 -15.09
CA ARG A 327 -31.54 -19.49 -15.04
C ARG A 327 -32.36 -20.42 -14.15
N ASP A 328 -32.65 -20.05 -12.90
CA ASP A 328 -33.75 -20.59 -12.08
C ASP A 328 -33.84 -19.99 -10.66
N VAL A 329 -33.39 -18.74 -10.43
CA VAL A 329 -33.62 -18.05 -9.13
C VAL A 329 -34.43 -16.74 -9.27
N ASP A 330 -34.68 -16.26 -10.48
CA ASP A 330 -35.61 -15.15 -10.73
C ASP A 330 -37.03 -15.68 -11.03
N MET A 331 -37.59 -16.47 -10.10
CA MET A 331 -39.02 -16.85 -10.04
C MET A 331 -39.51 -16.87 -8.58
N ILE A 332 -39.09 -15.89 -7.77
CA ILE A 332 -39.79 -15.56 -6.53
C ILE A 332 -40.03 -14.05 -6.52
N GLU A 333 -40.86 -13.60 -7.47
CA GLU A 333 -41.71 -12.43 -7.27
C GLU A 333 -43.17 -12.92 -7.26
N ASP A 334 -43.88 -12.50 -6.22
CA ASP A 334 -45.32 -12.32 -6.16
C ASP A 334 -46.22 -13.49 -6.59
N SER A 335 -46.48 -14.40 -5.64
CA SER A 335 -47.82 -14.95 -5.51
C SER A 335 -48.23 -15.04 -4.05
N GLU A 336 -49.30 -14.31 -3.72
CA GLU A 336 -50.09 -14.49 -2.52
C GLU A 336 -50.43 -15.97 -2.33
N ILE A 337 -49.98 -16.58 -1.23
CA ILE A 337 -50.65 -17.75 -0.68
C ILE A 337 -50.97 -17.46 0.78
N SER A 338 -52.19 -16.96 0.96
CA SER A 338 -52.91 -16.95 2.21
C SER A 338 -53.23 -18.37 2.67
N LEU A 339 -52.97 -18.61 3.97
CA LEU A 339 -53.75 -19.42 4.91
C LEU A 339 -53.54 -20.95 4.97
N LEU A 340 -53.09 -21.34 6.18
CA LEU A 340 -53.60 -22.43 7.03
C LEU A 340 -53.26 -23.88 6.64
N ASN A 341 -52.28 -24.46 7.33
CA ASN A 341 -52.51 -25.27 8.55
C ASN A 341 -51.31 -26.17 8.87
N GLY A 342 -50.89 -26.13 10.15
CA GLY A 342 -50.68 -27.35 10.92
C GLY A 342 -49.30 -28.02 10.90
N PHE A 343 -48.64 -27.88 12.05
CA PHE A 343 -47.68 -28.81 12.67
C PHE A 343 -46.17 -28.71 12.36
N SER A 344 -45.54 -28.11 13.37
CA SER A 344 -44.17 -28.17 13.87
C SER A 344 -43.50 -29.56 13.93
N LEU A 345 -42.19 -29.52 13.72
CA LEU A 345 -41.11 -30.36 14.29
C LEU A 345 -40.85 -31.77 13.73
N ALA A 346 -39.84 -31.87 12.86
CA ALA A 346 -38.85 -32.95 12.89
C ALA A 346 -37.54 -32.50 12.20
N SER A 347 -36.68 -31.85 12.99
CA SER A 347 -35.22 -31.99 12.84
C SER A 347 -34.84 -33.43 13.18
N GLU A 348 -33.81 -33.97 12.54
CA GLU A 348 -33.30 -35.35 12.66
C GLU A 348 -34.10 -36.41 11.89
N ILE A 349 -33.72 -36.64 10.62
CA ILE A 349 -33.46 -37.95 9.98
C ILE A 349 -33.20 -37.62 8.50
N LEU A 350 -31.92 -37.45 8.13
CA LEU A 350 -31.36 -37.76 6.81
C LEU A 350 -29.83 -37.64 6.86
N LYS A 351 -29.23 -38.31 7.86
CA LYS A 351 -27.90 -38.89 7.70
C LYS A 351 -28.10 -40.29 7.12
N GLY A 352 -27.82 -40.47 5.84
CA GLY A 352 -27.88 -41.79 5.22
C GLY A 352 -27.78 -41.76 3.71
N GLY A 353 -26.54 -41.67 3.20
CA GLY A 353 -26.10 -42.27 1.93
C GLY A 353 -26.77 -41.84 0.62
N GLY A 354 -25.99 -41.19 -0.24
CA GLY A 354 -26.07 -41.42 -1.68
C GLY A 354 -26.86 -40.41 -2.52
N LEU A 355 -26.29 -39.23 -2.73
CA LEU A 355 -26.08 -38.68 -4.09
C LEU A 355 -25.06 -37.55 -3.94
N LEU A 356 -23.80 -37.82 -4.29
CA LEU A 356 -22.74 -36.83 -4.33
C LEU A 356 -22.95 -35.97 -5.59
N GLY A 357 -24.05 -35.22 -5.60
CA GLY A 357 -24.24 -34.08 -6.48
C GLY A 357 -23.26 -33.01 -6.02
N SER A 358 -22.27 -32.74 -6.86
CA SER A 358 -21.35 -31.61 -6.71
C SER A 358 -22.16 -30.33 -6.49
N PHE A 359 -22.32 -29.91 -5.24
CA PHE A 359 -22.69 -28.54 -4.91
C PHE A 359 -21.49 -27.69 -5.33
N ASP A 360 -21.53 -27.23 -6.58
CA ASP A 360 -20.53 -26.33 -7.10
C ASP A 360 -20.54 -25.06 -6.23
N ASN A 361 -19.37 -24.75 -5.69
CA ASN A 361 -19.20 -23.88 -4.55
C ASN A 361 -19.42 -22.42 -5.02
N GLY A 362 -20.67 -21.94 -4.88
CA GLY A 362 -21.23 -20.72 -5.47
C GLY A 362 -20.34 -19.49 -5.44
N THR A 363 -19.46 -19.40 -6.44
CA THR A 363 -18.53 -18.29 -6.63
C THR A 363 -19.22 -17.24 -7.48
N LEU A 364 -19.41 -16.03 -6.94
CA LEU A 364 -20.03 -14.93 -7.67
C LEU A 364 -18.96 -14.07 -8.31
N ARG A 365 -19.20 -13.61 -9.54
CA ARG A 365 -18.32 -12.70 -10.26
C ARG A 365 -19.09 -11.47 -10.68
N TYR A 366 -18.46 -10.31 -10.57
CA TYR A 366 -19.02 -9.03 -11.02
C TYR A 366 -18.00 -8.32 -11.89
N THR A 367 -18.45 -7.80 -13.04
CA THR A 367 -17.69 -6.83 -13.84
C THR A 367 -18.08 -5.43 -13.41
N HIS A 368 -17.12 -4.51 -13.44
CA HIS A 368 -17.26 -3.13 -13.01
C HIS A 368 -16.73 -2.16 -14.05
N LEU A 369 -17.34 -0.99 -14.13
CA LEU A 369 -16.84 0.14 -14.91
C LEU A 369 -16.99 1.44 -14.11
N LEU A 370 -15.89 2.15 -13.92
CA LEU A 370 -15.91 3.55 -13.49
C LEU A 370 -15.72 4.46 -14.70
N GLN A 371 -16.57 5.46 -14.84
CA GLN A 371 -16.49 6.43 -15.93
C GLN A 371 -16.79 7.86 -15.44
N ILE A 372 -16.17 8.84 -16.11
CA ILE A 372 -16.52 10.26 -15.95
C ILE A 372 -17.72 10.54 -16.85
N GLU A 373 -18.76 11.16 -16.29
CA GLU A 373 -19.89 11.65 -17.07
C GLU A 373 -19.46 12.89 -17.86
N GLY A 374 -19.49 12.78 -19.19
CA GLY A 374 -19.13 13.86 -20.11
C GLY A 374 -20.34 14.32 -20.92
N GLU A 375 -20.34 15.59 -21.34
CA GLU A 375 -21.46 16.18 -22.09
C GLU A 375 -21.78 15.45 -23.41
N ALA A 376 -20.74 14.93 -24.09
CA ALA A 376 -20.87 14.24 -25.37
C ALA A 376 -20.61 12.73 -25.30
N LYS A 377 -19.73 12.30 -24.38
CA LYS A 377 -19.36 10.89 -24.21
C LYS A 377 -18.71 10.68 -22.85
N ASN A 378 -19.03 9.54 -22.23
CA ASN A 378 -18.39 9.11 -21.00
C ASN A 378 -16.95 8.64 -21.25
N GLU A 379 -16.07 8.96 -20.31
CA GLU A 379 -14.65 8.60 -20.37
C GLU A 379 -14.32 7.52 -19.35
N GLU A 380 -13.74 6.40 -19.79
CA GLU A 380 -13.43 5.27 -18.91
C GLU A 380 -12.25 5.59 -18.00
N ILE A 381 -12.47 5.50 -16.69
CA ILE A 381 -11.44 5.66 -15.65
C ILE A 381 -10.78 4.31 -15.39
N MET A 382 -11.59 3.30 -15.08
CA MET A 382 -11.13 2.00 -14.62
C MET A 382 -12.16 0.92 -14.95
N ARG A 383 -11.68 -0.26 -15.33
CA ARG A 383 -12.50 -1.48 -15.41
C ARG A 383 -12.08 -2.43 -14.31
N GLY A 384 -13.06 -3.03 -13.65
CA GLY A 384 -12.82 -3.93 -12.54
C GLY A 384 -13.51 -5.27 -12.74
N ARG A 385 -12.99 -6.30 -12.09
CA ARG A 385 -13.66 -7.58 -11.92
C ARG A 385 -13.44 -8.05 -10.49
N THR A 386 -14.50 -8.46 -9.81
CA THR A 386 -14.42 -9.00 -8.45
C THR A 386 -14.98 -10.42 -8.42
N THR A 387 -14.32 -11.28 -7.65
CA THR A 387 -14.71 -12.68 -7.43
C THR A 387 -14.95 -12.91 -5.94
N TRP A 388 -16.12 -13.42 -5.60
CA TRP A 388 -16.62 -13.55 -4.24
C TRP A 388 -16.87 -15.02 -3.90
N LYS A 389 -16.49 -15.41 -2.69
CA LYS A 389 -16.71 -16.75 -2.16
C LYS A 389 -17.58 -16.68 -0.92
N LYS A 390 -18.34 -17.73 -0.65
CA LYS A 390 -19.20 -17.79 0.53
C LYS A 390 -18.36 -17.59 1.78
N LYS A 391 -18.81 -16.72 2.70
CA LYS A 391 -18.14 -16.56 3.99
C LYS A 391 -18.12 -17.90 4.70
N VAL A 392 -16.93 -18.39 5.03
CA VAL A 392 -16.79 -19.51 5.95
C VAL A 392 -17.12 -18.97 7.33
N THR A 393 -18.28 -19.32 7.86
CA THR A 393 -18.67 -18.99 9.24
C THR A 393 -17.78 -19.78 10.17
N THR A 394 -16.56 -19.29 10.38
CA THR A 394 -15.65 -19.90 11.35
C THR A 394 -16.18 -19.51 12.71
N THR A 395 -17.04 -20.36 13.27
CA THR A 395 -17.30 -20.40 14.70
C THR A 395 -15.99 -20.80 15.35
N ILE A 396 -15.07 -19.85 15.54
CA ILE A 396 -13.94 -20.06 16.42
C ILE A 396 -14.55 -20.01 17.82
N PRO A 397 -14.54 -21.12 18.59
CA PRO A 397 -14.82 -21.02 20.00
C PRO A 397 -13.68 -20.16 20.55
N PHE A 398 -13.99 -18.95 21.00
CA PHE A 398 -13.12 -18.31 21.97
C PHE A 398 -13.08 -19.27 23.16
N SER A 399 -12.06 -20.15 23.21
CA SER A 399 -11.76 -20.88 24.43
C SER A 399 -11.27 -19.81 25.40
N THR A 400 -12.17 -19.39 26.26
CA THR A 400 -11.83 -18.70 27.49
C THR A 400 -10.89 -19.63 28.26
N GLN A 401 -9.62 -19.24 28.35
CA GLN A 401 -8.72 -19.71 29.40
C GLN A 401 -8.64 -18.65 30.48
#